data_AF-A0A939U024-F1
#
_entry.id   AF-A0A939U024-F1
#
_cell.length_a   1.000
_cell.length_b   1.000
_cell.length_c   1.000
_cell.angle_alpha   90.00
_cell.angle_beta   90.00
_cell.angle_gamma   90.00
#
_symmetry.space_group_name_H-M   'P 1'
#
loop_
_entity.id
_entity.type
_entity.pdbx_description
1 polymer ?
#
loop_
_entity_poly.entity_id
_entity_poly.type
_entity_poly.pdbx_seq_one_letter_code
_entity_poly.pdbx_strand_id
1 'polypeptide(L)'
;MGYLSLFRTFLKTNIFKTIWFNYKMLPFRQAVKMPFFIYGRMKMRSTAGKIILDTNGEVHPGMVKVGKNDYYIATSVQRTIWNIRGTLVIQGNTRFMMGSYLLVADNATLTIGGDEQIFGTNVRILCFDRITLGKNVRMAWDVQIMDSSFHYIELVEKDSAVPKLTEPIVLGDNIWVGNRTTISKGAHIAPWTVVASNSLINKDFSDCAPYCLLAGAPAQVKATGMHRIFDEARERELDAQYHYTRTHL
;
A
#
# COMPACT_ATOMS: atom_id res chain seq x y z
N MET A 1 11.68 0.59 -22.03
CA MET A 1 12.00 1.98 -21.59
C MET A 1 13.47 2.24 -21.90
N GLY A 2 13.81 3.27 -22.69
CA GLY A 2 15.22 3.57 -23.00
C GLY A 2 15.98 4.24 -21.85
N TYR A 3 17.31 4.12 -21.82
CA TYR A 3 18.19 4.72 -20.80
C TYR A 3 17.96 6.22 -20.58
N LEU A 4 17.68 6.97 -21.65
CA LEU A 4 17.37 8.40 -21.59
C LEU A 4 16.09 8.72 -20.80
N SER A 5 15.07 7.86 -20.91
CA SER A 5 13.79 7.99 -20.19
C SER A 5 13.96 7.72 -18.70
N LEU A 6 14.77 6.72 -18.36
CA LEU A 6 15.10 6.40 -16.98
C LEU A 6 15.90 7.53 -16.32
N PHE A 7 16.90 8.08 -17.02
CA PHE A 7 17.69 9.20 -16.53
C PHE A 7 16.82 10.44 -16.27
N ARG A 8 15.94 10.82 -17.21
CA ARG A 8 14.99 11.92 -17.02
C ARG A 8 14.04 11.69 -15.85
N THR A 9 13.61 10.45 -15.63
CA THR A 9 12.76 10.08 -14.49
C THR A 9 13.51 10.21 -13.17
N PHE A 10 14.77 9.78 -13.14
CA PHE A 10 15.64 9.92 -11.97
C PHE A 10 15.89 11.39 -11.60
N LEU A 11 16.09 12.27 -12.59
CA LEU A 11 16.27 13.71 -12.34
C LEU A 11 15.03 14.39 -11.71
N LYS A 12 13.84 13.79 -11.83
CA LYS A 12 12.62 14.28 -11.15
C LYS A 12 12.54 13.88 -9.67
N THR A 13 13.46 13.02 -9.20
CA THR A 13 13.53 12.58 -7.81
C THR A 13 14.28 13.58 -6.94
N ASN A 14 14.13 13.45 -5.63
CA ASN A 14 15.10 14.00 -4.70
C ASN A 14 16.36 13.12 -4.78
N ILE A 15 17.32 13.52 -5.61
CA ILE A 15 18.52 12.72 -5.94
C ILE A 15 19.29 12.33 -4.67
N PHE A 16 19.55 13.29 -3.78
CA PHE A 16 20.27 13.04 -2.53
C PHE A 16 19.57 12.00 -1.65
N LYS A 17 18.26 12.15 -1.43
CA LYS A 17 17.50 11.18 -0.63
C LYS A 17 17.37 9.84 -1.31
N THR A 18 17.25 9.82 -2.63
CA THR A 18 17.18 8.60 -3.43
C THR A 18 18.46 7.79 -3.27
N ILE A 19 19.63 8.42 -3.48
CA ILE A 19 20.93 7.75 -3.30
C ILE A 19 21.08 7.31 -1.84
N TRP A 20 20.96 8.23 -0.89
CA TRP A 20 21.14 7.94 0.52
C TRP A 20 20.25 6.80 1.01
N PHE A 21 18.97 6.80 0.63
CA PHE A 21 18.01 5.79 1.09
C PHE A 21 18.34 4.39 0.58
N ASN A 22 18.68 4.26 -0.71
CA ASN A 22 19.06 2.96 -1.29
C ASN A 22 20.29 2.39 -0.56
N TYR A 23 21.34 3.18 -0.36
CA TYR A 23 22.55 2.72 0.35
C TYR A 23 22.35 2.53 1.85
N LYS A 24 21.44 3.29 2.47
CA LYS A 24 21.15 3.19 3.91
C LYS A 24 20.33 1.93 4.25
N MET A 25 19.37 1.56 3.40
CA MET A 25 18.37 0.55 3.73
C MET A 25 18.58 -0.80 3.05
N LEU A 26 19.45 -0.90 2.04
CA LEU A 26 19.63 -2.12 1.24
C LEU A 26 21.07 -2.62 1.25
N PRO A 27 21.28 -3.94 1.05
CA PRO A 27 22.60 -4.48 0.74
C PRO A 27 23.20 -3.82 -0.50
N PHE A 28 24.53 -3.64 -0.50
CA PHE A 28 25.26 -2.92 -1.56
C PHE A 28 24.89 -3.38 -2.98
N ARG A 29 24.82 -4.70 -3.22
CA ARG A 29 24.47 -5.28 -4.54
C ARG A 29 23.07 -4.90 -5.04
N GLN A 30 22.13 -4.65 -4.12
CA GLN A 30 20.79 -4.16 -4.47
C GLN A 30 20.78 -2.64 -4.57
N ALA A 31 21.47 -1.94 -3.66
CA ALA A 31 21.54 -0.48 -3.61
C ALA A 31 22.08 0.15 -4.91
N VAL A 32 23.12 -0.44 -5.52
CA VAL A 32 23.70 0.04 -6.80
C VAL A 32 22.71 0.03 -7.96
N LYS A 33 21.67 -0.81 -7.89
CA LYS A 33 20.60 -0.87 -8.90
C LYS A 33 19.57 0.25 -8.75
N MET A 34 19.64 1.05 -7.68
CA MET A 34 18.72 2.15 -7.38
C MET A 34 17.22 1.77 -7.41
N PRO A 35 16.79 0.70 -6.72
CA PRO A 35 15.39 0.26 -6.75
C PRO A 35 14.39 1.25 -6.18
N PHE A 36 14.76 2.07 -5.19
CA PHE A 36 13.87 3.10 -4.64
C PHE A 36 14.09 4.44 -5.32
N PHE A 37 13.04 5.08 -5.82
CA PHE A 37 13.02 6.47 -6.27
C PHE A 37 12.18 7.31 -5.30
N ILE A 38 12.83 8.31 -4.68
CA ILE A 38 12.20 9.15 -3.65
C ILE A 38 11.88 10.52 -4.26
N TYR A 39 10.61 10.88 -4.30
CA TYR A 39 10.12 12.14 -4.83
C TYR A 39 9.76 13.12 -3.71
N GLY A 40 9.79 14.42 -4.02
CA GLY A 40 9.35 15.47 -3.12
C GLY A 40 10.09 15.52 -1.77
N ARG A 41 9.37 15.94 -0.72
CA ARG A 41 9.92 16.18 0.63
C ARG A 41 9.58 15.05 1.61
N MET A 42 9.99 13.82 1.30
CA MET A 42 9.84 12.69 2.24
C MET A 42 10.59 12.92 3.57
N LYS A 43 9.98 12.57 4.72
CA LYS A 43 10.63 12.55 6.04
C LYS A 43 10.76 11.11 6.52
N MET A 44 12.00 10.68 6.78
CA MET A 44 12.28 9.43 7.48
C MET A 44 12.29 9.71 8.99
N ARG A 45 11.34 9.15 9.74
CA ARG A 45 11.33 9.24 11.21
C ARG A 45 12.23 8.19 11.86
N SER A 46 12.30 6.99 11.27
CA SER A 46 13.25 5.95 11.68
C SER A 46 13.68 5.12 10.48
N THR A 47 14.91 4.64 10.56
CA THR A 47 15.56 3.69 9.64
C THR A 47 16.25 2.57 10.43
N ALA A 48 15.78 2.30 11.65
CA ALA A 48 16.36 1.29 12.54
C ALA A 48 16.02 -0.14 12.12
N GLY A 49 14.93 -0.31 11.36
CA GLY A 49 14.51 -1.59 10.82
C GLY A 49 15.20 -1.96 9.52
N LYS A 50 14.64 -2.95 8.83
CA LYS A 50 15.20 -3.51 7.59
C LYS A 50 14.19 -3.55 6.45
N ILE A 51 14.69 -3.45 5.23
CA ILE A 51 13.93 -3.68 4.00
C ILE A 51 14.46 -4.95 3.34
N ILE A 52 13.54 -5.82 2.93
CA ILE A 52 13.84 -7.04 2.17
C ILE A 52 13.18 -6.92 0.81
N LEU A 53 13.99 -6.94 -0.25
CA LEU A 53 13.52 -7.05 -1.63
C LEU A 53 13.50 -8.53 -2.02
N ASP A 54 12.32 -9.13 -1.95
CA ASP A 54 12.06 -10.55 -2.22
C ASP A 54 11.42 -10.72 -3.61
N THR A 55 12.19 -10.36 -4.64
CA THR A 55 11.69 -10.20 -6.02
C THR A 55 12.21 -11.30 -6.96
N ASN A 56 12.62 -12.46 -6.43
CA ASN A 56 13.24 -13.53 -7.22
C ASN A 56 14.40 -13.08 -8.16
N GLY A 57 15.17 -12.06 -7.75
CA GLY A 57 16.29 -11.52 -8.51
C GLY A 57 15.99 -10.33 -9.42
N GLU A 58 14.72 -9.96 -9.60
CA GLU A 58 14.27 -8.90 -10.51
C GLU A 58 14.47 -7.46 -10.01
N VAL A 59 15.38 -7.21 -9.07
CA VAL A 59 15.66 -5.86 -8.57
C VAL A 59 16.15 -4.98 -9.74
N HIS A 60 15.42 -3.90 -10.02
CA HIS A 60 15.70 -2.96 -11.10
C HIS A 60 15.47 -1.50 -10.66
N PRO A 61 16.02 -0.51 -11.39
CA PRO A 61 15.89 0.89 -11.03
C PRO A 61 14.43 1.34 -10.93
N GLY A 62 14.10 2.08 -9.87
CA GLY A 62 12.80 2.70 -9.67
C GLY A 62 11.62 1.73 -9.53
N MET A 63 11.87 0.47 -9.14
CA MET A 63 10.81 -0.49 -8.82
C MET A 63 9.89 -0.01 -7.69
N VAL A 64 10.42 0.72 -6.72
CA VAL A 64 9.65 1.33 -5.63
C VAL A 64 9.70 2.85 -5.76
N LYS A 65 8.55 3.48 -5.96
CA LYS A 65 8.43 4.94 -6.11
C LYS A 65 7.71 5.50 -4.90
N VAL A 66 8.28 6.52 -4.26
CA VAL A 66 7.74 7.06 -3.00
C VAL A 66 7.57 8.56 -3.10
N GLY A 67 6.36 9.05 -2.82
CA GLY A 67 6.04 10.48 -2.76
C GLY A 67 5.78 11.11 -4.14
N LYS A 68 5.55 10.31 -5.19
CA LYS A 68 5.33 10.82 -6.55
C LYS A 68 3.97 11.51 -6.65
N ASN A 69 3.90 12.62 -7.40
CA ASN A 69 2.65 13.30 -7.71
C ASN A 69 2.11 12.81 -9.06
N ASP A 70 1.37 11.71 -9.06
CA ASP A 70 0.83 11.16 -10.31
C ASP A 70 -0.59 11.64 -10.61
N TYR A 71 -1.31 12.20 -9.63
CA TYR A 71 -2.70 12.59 -9.79
C TYR A 71 -2.95 13.95 -9.12
N TYR A 72 -3.46 14.92 -9.88
CA TYR A 72 -3.74 16.30 -9.45
C TYR A 72 -4.99 16.41 -8.56
N ILE A 73 -5.06 15.63 -7.48
CA ILE A 73 -6.22 15.61 -6.59
C ILE A 73 -6.15 16.64 -5.45
N ALA A 74 -4.97 17.20 -5.19
CA ALA A 74 -4.80 18.22 -4.16
C ALA A 74 -3.59 19.13 -4.44
N THR A 75 -3.76 20.43 -4.18
CA THR A 75 -2.68 21.45 -4.25
C THR A 75 -1.81 21.48 -2.99
N SER A 76 -2.32 20.95 -1.87
CA SER A 76 -1.60 20.80 -0.60
C SER A 76 -1.86 19.40 -0.04
N VAL A 77 -0.82 18.57 -0.04
CA VAL A 77 -0.84 17.24 0.58
C VAL A 77 0.05 17.22 1.81
N GLN A 78 -0.27 16.31 2.73
CA GLN A 78 0.60 16.07 3.87
C GLN A 78 1.98 15.59 3.40
N ARG A 79 2.96 15.70 4.28
CA ARG A 79 4.31 15.21 4.00
C ARG A 79 4.30 13.68 3.97
N THR A 80 4.96 13.07 2.99
CA THR A 80 5.24 11.62 3.03
C THR A 80 6.18 11.32 4.20
N ILE A 81 5.77 10.42 5.09
CA ILE A 81 6.51 10.07 6.31
C ILE A 81 6.64 8.57 6.42
N TRP A 82 7.88 8.06 6.50
CA TRP A 82 8.15 6.65 6.77
C TRP A 82 8.88 6.48 8.09
N ASN A 83 8.47 5.49 8.87
CA ASN A 83 9.02 5.10 10.16
C ASN A 83 9.21 3.57 10.16
N ILE A 84 10.41 3.12 9.80
CA ILE A 84 10.72 1.69 9.67
C ILE A 84 11.61 1.28 10.84
N ARG A 85 11.04 0.52 11.78
CA ARG A 85 11.73 -0.10 12.92
C ARG A 85 11.70 -1.62 12.84
N GLY A 86 10.64 -2.20 12.27
CA GLY A 86 10.53 -3.63 11.97
C GLY A 86 11.01 -4.00 10.56
N THR A 87 10.30 -4.96 9.94
CA THR A 87 10.65 -5.50 8.62
C THR A 87 9.63 -5.08 7.56
N LEU A 88 10.11 -4.44 6.49
CA LEU A 88 9.34 -4.17 5.29
C LEU A 88 9.78 -5.13 4.18
N VAL A 89 8.90 -6.02 3.74
CA VAL A 89 9.14 -6.93 2.61
C VAL A 89 8.41 -6.40 1.39
N ILE A 90 9.12 -6.28 0.26
CA ILE A 90 8.56 -5.85 -1.03
C ILE A 90 8.92 -6.88 -2.09
N GLN A 91 7.89 -7.44 -2.73
CA GLN A 91 8.04 -8.53 -3.70
C GLN A 91 7.83 -8.09 -5.16
N GLY A 92 7.51 -6.82 -5.40
CA GLY A 92 7.25 -6.31 -6.75
C GLY A 92 7.29 -4.79 -6.88
N ASN A 93 6.86 -4.29 -8.03
CA ASN A 93 6.77 -2.86 -8.30
C ASN A 93 5.76 -2.22 -7.36
N THR A 94 6.15 -1.16 -6.67
CA THR A 94 5.28 -0.51 -5.68
C THR A 94 5.34 1.00 -5.81
N ARG A 95 4.17 1.63 -5.91
CA ARG A 95 4.04 3.09 -5.99
C ARG A 95 3.30 3.60 -4.76
N PHE A 96 4.01 4.36 -3.93
CA PHE A 96 3.42 5.19 -2.89
C PHE A 96 3.34 6.62 -3.40
N MET A 97 2.12 7.15 -3.56
CA MET A 97 1.95 8.55 -3.90
C MET A 97 2.29 9.47 -2.72
N MET A 98 2.29 10.77 -3.00
CA MET A 98 2.51 11.82 -2.01
C MET A 98 1.57 11.73 -0.79
N GLY A 99 2.05 12.20 0.36
CA GLY A 99 1.30 12.18 1.62
C GLY A 99 1.18 10.82 2.28
N SER A 100 1.71 9.76 1.67
CA SER A 100 1.72 8.43 2.28
C SER A 100 2.42 8.41 3.65
N TYR A 101 1.81 7.68 4.59
CA TYR A 101 2.35 7.45 5.93
C TYR A 101 2.59 5.96 6.13
N LEU A 102 3.85 5.57 6.34
CA LEU A 102 4.21 4.18 6.59
C LEU A 102 4.87 4.07 7.95
N LEU A 103 4.34 3.20 8.81
CA LEU A 103 4.95 2.82 10.08
C LEU A 103 5.02 1.31 10.16
N VAL A 104 6.22 0.79 10.43
CA VAL A 104 6.45 -0.61 10.77
C VAL A 104 7.16 -0.64 12.12
N ALA A 105 6.44 -1.03 13.17
CA ALA A 105 6.93 -1.03 14.56
C ALA A 105 8.01 -2.09 14.80
N ASP A 106 8.66 -2.04 15.96
CA ASP A 106 9.63 -3.08 16.36
C ASP A 106 8.96 -4.47 16.33
N ASN A 107 9.69 -5.47 15.83
CA ASN A 107 9.20 -6.85 15.63
C ASN A 107 8.01 -7.04 14.67
N ALA A 108 7.44 -5.96 14.12
CA ALA A 108 6.37 -6.04 13.15
C ALA A 108 6.89 -6.37 11.74
N THR A 109 6.03 -7.00 10.93
CA THR A 109 6.32 -7.28 9.51
C THR A 109 5.21 -6.81 8.60
N LEU A 110 5.53 -5.88 7.70
CA LEU A 110 4.68 -5.51 6.57
C LEU A 110 5.19 -6.19 5.30
N THR A 111 4.36 -7.01 4.69
CA THR A 111 4.63 -7.65 3.40
C THR A 111 3.77 -7.03 2.32
N ILE A 112 4.42 -6.59 1.24
CA ILE A 112 3.80 -6.06 0.03
C ILE A 112 4.12 -7.01 -1.11
N GLY A 113 3.07 -7.66 -1.63
CA GLY A 113 3.17 -8.69 -2.66
C GLY A 113 3.69 -8.20 -4.01
N GLY A 114 3.89 -9.16 -4.92
CA GLY A 114 4.46 -8.95 -6.26
C GLY A 114 3.57 -8.18 -7.24
N ASP A 115 4.02 -8.15 -8.50
CA ASP A 115 3.43 -7.43 -9.62
C ASP A 115 3.48 -5.90 -9.46
N GLU A 116 2.35 -5.21 -9.65
CA GLU A 116 2.27 -3.75 -9.55
C GLU A 116 1.27 -3.30 -8.49
N GLN A 117 1.81 -2.69 -7.44
CA GLN A 117 1.07 -2.12 -6.32
C GLN A 117 0.92 -0.61 -6.51
N ILE A 118 -0.29 -0.08 -6.30
CA ILE A 118 -0.55 1.36 -6.40
C ILE A 118 -1.27 1.83 -5.15
N PHE A 119 -0.59 2.64 -4.35
CA PHE A 119 -1.16 3.27 -3.16
C PHE A 119 -1.31 4.76 -3.41
N GLY A 120 -2.57 5.20 -3.44
CA GLY A 120 -2.98 6.56 -3.70
C GLY A 120 -2.43 7.60 -2.71
N THR A 121 -2.75 8.85 -2.98
CA THR A 121 -2.36 9.97 -2.10
C THR A 121 -2.89 9.77 -0.68
N ASN A 122 -2.08 10.13 0.32
CA ASN A 122 -2.43 10.04 1.75
C ASN A 122 -2.79 8.63 2.25
N VAL A 123 -2.38 7.55 1.56
CA VAL A 123 -2.53 6.20 2.11
C VAL A 123 -1.69 6.03 3.38
N ARG A 124 -2.29 5.48 4.44
CA ARG A 124 -1.64 5.25 5.74
C ARG A 124 -1.59 3.76 6.04
N ILE A 125 -0.40 3.22 6.28
CA ILE A 125 -0.20 1.83 6.70
C ILE A 125 0.57 1.85 8.02
N LEU A 126 -0.07 1.34 9.07
CA LEU A 126 0.47 1.31 10.42
C LEU A 126 0.51 -0.15 10.89
N CYS A 127 1.69 -0.76 10.78
CA CYS A 127 1.92 -2.16 11.12
C CYS A 127 2.64 -2.27 12.47
N PHE A 128 1.97 -2.92 13.42
CA PHE A 128 2.44 -3.19 14.78
C PHE A 128 2.65 -4.68 15.07
N ASP A 129 2.09 -5.56 14.23
CA ASP A 129 2.28 -7.02 14.31
C ASP A 129 2.56 -7.59 12.91
N ARG A 130 1.52 -7.74 12.10
CA ARG A 130 1.63 -8.33 10.76
C ARG A 130 0.54 -7.83 9.83
N ILE A 131 0.95 -7.18 8.75
CA ILE A 131 0.09 -6.81 7.62
C ILE A 131 0.63 -7.48 6.37
N THR A 132 -0.21 -8.24 5.67
CA THR A 132 0.15 -8.89 4.40
C THR A 132 -0.77 -8.38 3.31
N LEU A 133 -0.18 -7.79 2.28
CA LEU A 133 -0.86 -7.42 1.05
C LEU A 133 -0.44 -8.40 -0.04
N GLY A 134 -1.40 -9.05 -0.69
CA GLY A 134 -1.17 -9.91 -1.84
C GLY A 134 -0.66 -9.15 -3.06
N LYS A 135 -0.70 -9.78 -4.22
CA LYS A 135 -0.26 -9.20 -5.50
C LYS A 135 -1.27 -8.19 -6.03
N ASN A 136 -0.79 -7.14 -6.71
CA ASN A 136 -1.64 -6.20 -7.44
C ASN A 136 -2.78 -5.58 -6.59
N VAL A 137 -2.47 -5.16 -5.37
CA VAL A 137 -3.38 -4.39 -4.51
C VAL A 137 -3.33 -2.92 -4.92
N ARG A 138 -4.50 -2.36 -5.22
CA ARG A 138 -4.65 -0.94 -5.54
C ARG A 138 -5.52 -0.26 -4.50
N MET A 139 -5.00 0.80 -3.91
CA MET A 139 -5.70 1.65 -2.97
C MET A 139 -5.87 3.04 -3.58
N ALA A 140 -7.10 3.54 -3.57
CA ALA A 140 -7.37 4.93 -3.89
C ALA A 140 -6.82 5.85 -2.77
N TRP A 141 -7.22 7.13 -2.78
CA TRP A 141 -6.72 8.11 -1.83
C TRP A 141 -7.32 7.95 -0.42
N ASP A 142 -6.59 8.43 0.58
CA ASP A 142 -6.98 8.50 1.99
C ASP A 142 -7.38 7.14 2.62
N VAL A 143 -6.91 6.01 2.09
CA VAL A 143 -7.10 4.70 2.72
C VAL A 143 -6.19 4.57 3.94
N GLN A 144 -6.70 3.95 5.02
CA GLN A 144 -5.92 3.65 6.21
C GLN A 144 -6.00 2.16 6.58
N ILE A 145 -4.85 1.57 6.91
CA ILE A 145 -4.71 0.18 7.35
C ILE A 145 -3.95 0.15 8.67
N MET A 146 -4.50 -0.56 9.65
CA MET A 146 -3.93 -0.62 10.98
C MET A 146 -4.31 -1.88 11.76
N ASP A 147 -3.30 -2.66 12.11
CA ASP A 147 -3.43 -3.94 12.81
C ASP A 147 -3.39 -3.81 14.35
N SER A 148 -3.54 -2.58 14.89
CA SER A 148 -3.49 -2.29 16.33
C SER A 148 -4.61 -1.36 16.78
N SER A 149 -5.10 -1.53 18.02
CA SER A 149 -5.99 -0.56 18.69
C SER A 149 -5.24 0.53 19.45
N PHE A 150 -3.90 0.46 19.54
CA PHE A 150 -2.98 1.31 20.32
C PHE A 150 -3.14 1.31 21.84
N HIS A 151 -4.38 1.23 22.33
CA HIS A 151 -4.71 1.32 23.74
C HIS A 151 -5.49 0.07 24.17
N TYR A 152 -5.18 -0.40 25.37
CA TYR A 152 -5.88 -1.52 25.98
C TYR A 152 -7.28 -1.08 26.39
N ILE A 153 -8.25 -1.98 26.22
CA ILE A 153 -9.64 -1.78 26.62
C ILE A 153 -9.98 -2.94 27.55
N GLU A 154 -10.45 -2.63 28.76
CA GLU A 154 -10.88 -3.64 29.72
C GLU A 154 -12.35 -4.03 29.46
N LEU A 155 -12.62 -5.33 29.43
CA LEU A 155 -13.96 -5.88 29.27
C LEU A 155 -14.58 -6.10 30.66
N VAL A 156 -15.27 -5.07 31.16
CA VAL A 156 -15.89 -5.05 32.50
C VAL A 156 -16.79 -6.26 32.74
N GLU A 157 -17.57 -6.66 31.73
CA GLU A 157 -18.52 -7.78 31.83
C GLU A 157 -17.89 -9.16 31.62
N LYS A 158 -16.56 -9.24 31.41
CA LYS A 158 -15.81 -10.48 31.21
C LYS A 158 -14.63 -10.56 32.17
N ASP A 159 -14.90 -10.43 33.46
CA ASP A 159 -13.90 -10.51 34.54
C ASP A 159 -12.68 -9.60 34.30
N SER A 160 -12.93 -8.37 33.83
CA SER A 160 -11.89 -7.41 33.46
C SER A 160 -10.85 -7.95 32.47
N ALA A 161 -11.26 -8.85 31.56
CA ALA A 161 -10.39 -9.36 30.50
C ALA A 161 -9.87 -8.21 29.62
N VAL A 162 -8.58 -8.26 29.27
CA VAL A 162 -7.92 -7.26 28.43
C VAL A 162 -7.48 -7.93 27.11
N PRO A 163 -8.16 -7.67 25.98
CA PRO A 163 -7.78 -8.23 24.69
C PRO A 163 -6.42 -7.72 24.22
N LYS A 164 -5.79 -8.49 23.32
CA LYS A 164 -4.58 -8.06 22.63
C LYS A 164 -4.84 -6.79 21.81
N LEU A 165 -3.86 -5.88 21.81
CA LEU A 165 -3.90 -4.67 20.99
C LEU A 165 -3.89 -4.99 19.49
N THR A 166 -3.15 -6.04 19.12
CA THR A 166 -2.89 -6.35 17.72
C THR A 166 -3.61 -7.60 17.24
N GLU A 167 -3.94 -7.59 15.96
CA GLU A 167 -4.45 -8.76 15.25
C GLU A 167 -4.11 -8.61 13.76
N PRO A 168 -3.56 -9.65 13.10
CA PRO A 168 -3.07 -9.55 11.73
C PRO A 168 -4.12 -9.06 10.72
N ILE A 169 -3.63 -8.45 9.64
CA ILE A 169 -4.45 -8.07 8.48
C ILE A 169 -3.90 -8.79 7.24
N VAL A 170 -4.81 -9.38 6.45
CA VAL A 170 -4.47 -10.09 5.22
C VAL A 170 -5.38 -9.62 4.09
N LEU A 171 -4.79 -9.01 3.05
CA LEU A 171 -5.48 -8.73 1.79
C LEU A 171 -4.99 -9.71 0.73
N GLY A 172 -5.91 -10.41 0.07
CA GLY A 172 -5.58 -11.31 -1.04
C GLY A 172 -5.05 -10.59 -2.28
N ASP A 173 -4.92 -11.34 -3.38
CA ASP A 173 -4.46 -10.81 -4.65
C ASP A 173 -5.55 -10.02 -5.38
N ASN A 174 -5.15 -9.07 -6.23
CA ASN A 174 -6.03 -8.29 -7.12
C ASN A 174 -7.14 -7.52 -6.40
N ILE A 175 -6.83 -6.96 -5.24
CA ILE A 175 -7.77 -6.18 -4.44
C ILE A 175 -7.83 -4.74 -4.93
N TRP A 176 -9.04 -4.18 -4.97
CA TRP A 176 -9.22 -2.74 -5.13
C TRP A 176 -9.90 -2.14 -3.90
N VAL A 177 -9.24 -1.17 -3.26
CA VAL A 177 -9.77 -0.45 -2.10
C VAL A 177 -10.15 0.97 -2.50
N GLY A 178 -11.44 1.27 -2.39
CA GLY A 178 -12.01 2.59 -2.62
C GLY A 178 -11.55 3.62 -1.58
N ASN A 179 -11.67 4.89 -1.93
CA ASN A 179 -11.11 5.99 -1.16
C ASN A 179 -11.70 6.11 0.25
N ARG A 180 -10.93 6.66 1.19
CA ARG A 180 -11.35 6.89 2.60
C ARG A 180 -11.82 5.62 3.34
N THR A 181 -11.39 4.45 2.89
CA THR A 181 -11.69 3.17 3.53
C THR A 181 -10.74 2.95 4.71
N THR A 182 -11.27 2.37 5.79
CA THR A 182 -10.49 1.91 6.96
C THR A 182 -10.47 0.40 7.00
N ILE A 183 -9.27 -0.18 7.12
CA ILE A 183 -9.04 -1.60 7.35
C ILE A 183 -8.37 -1.76 8.71
N SER A 184 -9.08 -2.38 9.65
CA SER A 184 -8.68 -2.53 11.04
C SER A 184 -8.19 -3.95 11.36
N LYS A 185 -7.54 -4.11 12.52
CA LYS A 185 -7.03 -5.38 13.03
C LYS A 185 -8.03 -6.53 12.88
N GLY A 186 -7.55 -7.71 12.48
CA GLY A 186 -8.38 -8.89 12.22
C GLY A 186 -9.08 -8.90 10.86
N ALA A 187 -8.84 -7.90 10.00
CA ALA A 187 -9.42 -7.87 8.66
C ALA A 187 -8.71 -8.83 7.70
N HIS A 188 -9.47 -9.77 7.15
CA HIS A 188 -9.01 -10.71 6.12
C HIS A 188 -9.92 -10.58 4.89
N ILE A 189 -9.36 -10.35 3.71
CA ILE A 189 -10.14 -10.13 2.47
C ILE A 189 -9.70 -11.10 1.38
N ALA A 190 -10.66 -11.84 0.80
CA ALA A 190 -10.42 -12.80 -0.27
C ALA A 190 -9.99 -12.13 -1.59
N PRO A 191 -9.22 -12.81 -2.47
CA PRO A 191 -8.75 -12.27 -3.74
C PRO A 191 -9.86 -11.71 -4.64
N TRP A 192 -9.50 -10.80 -5.55
CA TRP A 192 -10.40 -10.13 -6.50
C TRP A 192 -11.51 -9.29 -5.87
N THR A 193 -11.49 -9.11 -4.55
CA THR A 193 -12.48 -8.30 -3.84
C THR A 193 -12.32 -6.82 -4.13
N VAL A 194 -13.46 -6.16 -4.35
CA VAL A 194 -13.59 -4.70 -4.39
C VAL A 194 -14.13 -4.23 -3.05
N VAL A 195 -13.48 -3.26 -2.44
CA VAL A 195 -13.98 -2.56 -1.24
C VAL A 195 -14.45 -1.18 -1.66
N ALA A 196 -15.73 -0.88 -1.48
CA ALA A 196 -16.30 0.41 -1.83
C ALA A 196 -15.77 1.53 -0.92
N SER A 197 -15.78 2.76 -1.43
CA SER A 197 -15.30 3.94 -0.70
C SER A 197 -16.04 4.17 0.62
N ASN A 198 -15.35 4.78 1.59
CA ASN A 198 -15.84 5.06 2.96
C ASN A 198 -16.28 3.81 3.74
N SER A 199 -15.74 2.63 3.42
CA SER A 199 -16.08 1.40 4.16
C SER A 199 -15.20 1.20 5.40
N LEU A 200 -15.71 0.42 6.35
CA LEU A 200 -14.95 -0.08 7.50
C LEU A 200 -14.86 -1.61 7.45
N ILE A 201 -13.67 -2.12 7.16
CA ILE A 201 -13.35 -3.55 7.23
C ILE A 201 -12.70 -3.82 8.59
N ASN A 202 -13.47 -4.40 9.52
CA ASN A 202 -13.04 -4.62 10.91
C ASN A 202 -13.24 -6.07 11.38
N LYS A 203 -13.33 -7.01 10.44
CA LYS A 203 -13.49 -8.44 10.69
C LYS A 203 -13.01 -9.26 9.51
N ASP A 204 -12.97 -10.57 9.71
CA ASP A 204 -12.68 -11.55 8.69
C ASP A 204 -13.81 -11.64 7.64
N PHE A 205 -13.44 -11.58 6.36
CA PHE A 205 -14.31 -11.79 5.18
C PHE A 205 -13.76 -12.93 4.29
N SER A 206 -12.92 -13.82 4.80
CA SER A 206 -12.36 -14.96 4.08
C SER A 206 -13.40 -16.02 3.71
N ASP A 207 -14.54 -16.07 4.39
CA ASP A 207 -15.70 -16.87 4.00
C ASP A 207 -16.37 -16.35 2.71
N CYS A 208 -16.09 -15.10 2.30
CA CYS A 208 -16.48 -14.61 0.99
C CYS A 208 -15.58 -15.27 -0.07
N ALA A 209 -16.16 -16.05 -0.98
CA ALA A 209 -15.42 -16.53 -2.15
C ALA A 209 -14.78 -15.34 -2.91
N PRO A 210 -13.76 -15.57 -3.76
CA PRO A 210 -13.22 -14.50 -4.60
C PRO A 210 -14.31 -13.75 -5.38
N TYR A 211 -14.00 -12.52 -5.81
CA TYR A 211 -14.92 -11.66 -6.58
C TYR A 211 -16.07 -11.03 -5.77
N CYS A 212 -15.81 -10.66 -4.52
CA CYS A 212 -16.79 -9.98 -3.67
C CYS A 212 -16.75 -8.45 -3.81
N LEU A 213 -17.89 -7.80 -3.55
CA LEU A 213 -17.99 -6.37 -3.28
C LEU A 213 -18.32 -6.17 -1.80
N LEU A 214 -17.40 -5.57 -1.06
CA LEU A 214 -17.60 -5.19 0.34
C LEU A 214 -17.94 -3.69 0.42
N ALA A 215 -19.01 -3.34 1.14
CA ALA A 215 -19.35 -1.93 1.36
C ALA A 215 -20.05 -1.68 2.70
N GLY A 216 -19.85 -0.48 3.24
CA GLY A 216 -20.52 0.02 4.45
C GLY A 216 -19.59 0.14 5.66
N ALA A 217 -20.11 0.69 6.76
CA ALA A 217 -19.40 0.81 8.02
C ALA A 217 -20.33 0.43 9.20
N PRO A 218 -20.24 -0.81 9.74
CA PRO A 218 -19.33 -1.88 9.32
C PRO A 218 -19.67 -2.44 7.93
N ALA A 219 -18.66 -2.95 7.22
CA ALA A 219 -18.85 -3.47 5.88
C ALA A 219 -19.65 -4.77 5.85
N GLN A 220 -20.35 -4.99 4.74
CA GLN A 220 -21.05 -6.22 4.41
C GLN A 220 -20.76 -6.60 2.96
N VAL A 221 -20.94 -7.88 2.63
CA VAL A 221 -20.97 -8.34 1.24
C VAL A 221 -22.21 -7.76 0.58
N LYS A 222 -22.03 -6.96 -0.47
CA LYS A 222 -23.12 -6.34 -1.24
C LYS A 222 -23.36 -7.00 -2.59
N ALA A 223 -22.32 -7.60 -3.17
CA ALA A 223 -22.41 -8.37 -4.40
C ALA A 223 -21.29 -9.40 -4.47
N THR A 224 -21.45 -10.37 -5.35
CA THR A 224 -20.47 -11.42 -5.69
C THR A 224 -20.37 -11.55 -7.21
N GLY A 225 -19.30 -12.18 -7.71
CA GLY A 225 -19.10 -12.37 -9.16
C GLY A 225 -18.63 -11.12 -9.90
N MET A 226 -18.00 -10.16 -9.22
CA MET A 226 -17.47 -8.94 -9.83
C MET A 226 -16.04 -8.64 -9.41
N HIS A 227 -15.27 -7.98 -10.27
CA HIS A 227 -13.93 -7.50 -9.96
C HIS A 227 -13.61 -6.20 -10.70
N ARG A 228 -12.52 -5.54 -10.27
CA ARG A 228 -11.90 -4.44 -11.01
C ARG A 228 -11.13 -4.99 -12.23
N ILE A 229 -11.23 -4.32 -13.37
CA ILE A 229 -10.35 -4.55 -14.52
C ILE A 229 -8.97 -3.94 -14.22
N PHE A 230 -7.93 -4.77 -14.24
CA PHE A 230 -6.54 -4.34 -13.99
C PHE A 230 -5.71 -4.20 -15.27
N ASP A 231 -6.17 -4.79 -16.38
CA ASP A 231 -5.54 -4.70 -17.70
C ASP A 231 -5.74 -3.29 -18.29
N GLU A 232 -4.64 -2.56 -18.45
CA GLU A 232 -4.64 -1.20 -18.99
C GLU A 232 -5.02 -1.13 -20.47
N ALA A 233 -4.73 -2.16 -21.27
CA ALA A 233 -5.10 -2.20 -22.67
C ALA A 233 -6.62 -2.37 -22.78
N ARG A 234 -7.18 -3.27 -21.98
CA ARG A 234 -8.63 -3.44 -21.87
C ARG A 234 -9.32 -2.17 -21.35
N GLU A 235 -8.74 -1.52 -20.35
CA GLU A 235 -9.22 -0.23 -19.84
C GLU A 235 -9.20 0.88 -20.93
N ARG A 236 -8.24 0.85 -21.87
CA ARG A 236 -8.17 1.82 -23.00
C ARG A 236 -9.15 1.49 -24.12
N GLU A 237 -9.37 0.22 -24.42
CA GLU A 237 -10.41 -0.21 -25.36
C GLU A 237 -11.80 0.25 -24.87
N LEU A 238 -12.09 0.04 -23.59
CA LEU A 238 -13.35 0.47 -22.98
C LEU A 238 -13.49 2.00 -22.97
N ASP A 239 -12.42 2.73 -22.70
CA ASP A 239 -12.42 4.20 -22.83
C ASP A 239 -12.81 4.64 -24.24
N ALA A 240 -12.19 4.04 -25.27
CA ALA A 240 -12.52 4.34 -26.66
C ALA A 240 -13.96 3.96 -27.00
N GLN A 241 -14.42 2.80 -26.55
CA GLN A 241 -15.78 2.30 -26.75
C GLN A 241 -16.84 3.20 -26.11
N TYR A 242 -16.59 3.71 -24.90
CA TYR A 242 -17.52 4.56 -24.15
C TYR A 242 -17.25 6.06 -24.28
N HIS A 243 -16.36 6.45 -25.21
CA HIS A 243 -15.95 7.83 -25.43
C HIS A 243 -15.46 8.57 -24.17
N TYR A 244 -14.82 7.83 -23.25
CA TYR A 244 -14.27 8.37 -22.01
C TYR A 244 -12.81 8.77 -22.20
N THR A 245 -12.45 9.98 -21.77
CA THR A 245 -11.06 10.46 -21.75
C THR A 245 -10.55 10.55 -20.31
N ARG A 246 -9.53 9.76 -19.98
CA ARG A 246 -8.82 9.87 -18.70
C ARG A 246 -7.93 11.12 -18.70
N THR A 247 -8.44 12.22 -18.16
CA THR A 247 -7.70 13.51 -18.03
C THR A 247 -6.76 13.56 -16.83
N HIS A 248 -6.66 12.48 -16.06
CA HIS A 248 -5.98 12.43 -14.76
C HIS A 248 -4.88 11.36 -14.66
N LEU A 249 -4.59 10.61 -15.73
CA LEU A 249 -3.48 9.66 -15.81
C LEU A 249 -2.21 10.30 -16.40
#